data_AF-A0A485DDG2-F1
#
_entry.id   AF-A0A485DDG2-F1
#
_cell.length_a   1.000
_cell.length_b   1.000
_cell.length_c   1.000
_cell.angle_alpha   90.00
_cell.angle_beta   90.00
_cell.angle_gamma   90.00
#
_symmetry.space_group_name_H-M   'P 1'
#
loop_
_entity.id
_entity.type
_entity.pdbx_description
1 polymer ?
#
loop_
_entity_poly.entity_id
_entity_poly.type
_entity_poly.pdbx_seq_one_letter_code
_entity_poly.pdbx_strand_id
1 'polypeptide(L)'
;MTGLHYSTQTGRLYAANGSGEILVINPRSNRIEQRWKPLGDKPALLLNIAEDSETGRLFVTDNSKAKTTLVLDIHSGKVIKQLEVGDSLAVLFNPKRNEIYISQRESGKVISLDGTTYALKKQWDIPANPNSLLLDAEGQTLFVTVKQPFNKDHSTKGPDSVVRIDLNAQ
;
A
#
# COMPACT_ATOMS: atom_id res chain seq x y z
N MET A 1 -12.61 -1.11 -8.47
CA MET A 1 -11.76 -0.08 -7.84
C MET A 1 -11.45 -0.58 -6.44
N THR A 2 -10.18 -0.57 -6.06
CA THR A 2 -9.66 -1.31 -4.90
C THR A 2 -8.90 -0.35 -3.97
N GLY A 3 -8.05 0.50 -4.55
CA GLY A 3 -7.30 1.53 -3.82
C GLY A 3 -7.81 2.92 -4.17
N LEU A 4 -7.80 3.83 -3.20
CA LEU A 4 -8.25 5.20 -3.37
C LEU A 4 -7.38 6.15 -2.54
N HIS A 5 -6.88 7.21 -3.17
CA HIS A 5 -6.02 8.20 -2.51
C HIS A 5 -6.32 9.61 -3.02
N TYR A 6 -6.49 10.58 -2.11
CA TYR A 6 -6.60 11.99 -2.48
C TYR A 6 -5.27 12.69 -2.19
N SER A 7 -4.70 13.36 -3.20
CA SER A 7 -3.51 14.20 -3.01
C SER A 7 -3.92 15.65 -2.89
N THR A 8 -3.54 16.28 -1.79
CA THR A 8 -3.65 17.74 -1.62
C THR A 8 -2.66 18.49 -2.52
N GLN A 9 -1.54 17.87 -2.91
CA GLN A 9 -0.55 18.46 -3.80
C GLN A 9 -1.09 18.66 -5.21
N THR A 10 -1.77 17.65 -5.75
CA THR A 10 -2.30 17.72 -7.13
C THR A 10 -3.79 18.12 -7.17
N GLY A 11 -4.48 18.06 -6.03
CA GLY A 11 -5.93 18.27 -5.94
C GLY A 11 -6.70 17.23 -6.74
N ARG A 12 -6.19 15.98 -6.80
CA ARG A 12 -6.78 14.86 -7.55
C ARG A 12 -6.99 13.64 -6.66
N LEU A 13 -7.97 12.86 -7.07
CA LEU A 13 -8.24 11.53 -6.54
C LEU A 13 -7.61 10.48 -7.46
N TYR A 14 -6.85 9.56 -6.90
CA TYR A 14 -6.20 8.46 -7.59
C TYR A 14 -6.89 7.16 -7.20
N ALA A 15 -7.31 6.40 -8.19
CA ALA A 15 -8.08 5.19 -7.95
C ALA A 15 -7.49 3.99 -8.68
N ALA A 16 -6.94 3.04 -7.93
CA ALA A 16 -6.41 1.78 -8.43
C ALA A 16 -7.53 0.76 -8.71
N ASN A 17 -7.31 -0.13 -9.67
CA ASN A 17 -8.25 -1.19 -9.99
C ASN A 17 -7.58 -2.52 -10.39
N GLY A 18 -8.42 -3.56 -10.50
CA GLY A 18 -7.99 -4.91 -10.86
C GLY A 18 -7.70 -5.14 -12.33
N SER A 19 -7.82 -4.12 -13.20
CA SER A 19 -7.36 -4.18 -14.58
C SER A 19 -5.99 -3.54 -14.78
N GLY A 20 -5.28 -3.23 -13.68
CA GLY A 20 -3.94 -2.64 -13.74
C GLY A 20 -3.90 -1.13 -13.99
N GLU A 21 -5.04 -0.44 -13.86
CA GLU A 21 -5.11 1.00 -14.10
C GLU A 21 -5.13 1.81 -12.80
N ILE A 22 -4.60 3.03 -12.89
CA ILE A 22 -4.85 4.11 -11.93
C ILE A 22 -5.61 5.20 -12.66
N LEU A 23 -6.81 5.52 -12.17
CA LEU A 23 -7.61 6.62 -12.68
C LEU A 23 -7.22 7.89 -11.94
N VAL A 24 -6.93 8.97 -12.66
CA VAL A 24 -6.73 10.31 -12.10
C VAL A 24 -8.03 11.07 -12.28
N ILE A 25 -8.70 11.36 -11.18
CA ILE A 25 -10.05 11.90 -11.13
C ILE A 25 -10.01 13.30 -10.55
N ASN A 26 -10.70 14.23 -11.20
CA ASN A 26 -10.95 15.55 -10.66
C ASN A 26 -12.22 15.50 -9.78
N PRO A 27 -12.09 15.66 -8.46
CA PRO A 27 -13.23 15.53 -7.55
C PRO A 27 -14.22 16.70 -7.63
N ARG A 28 -13.85 17.83 -8.27
CA ARG A 28 -14.76 18.98 -8.45
C ARG A 28 -15.72 18.77 -9.61
N SER A 29 -15.25 18.12 -10.68
CA SER A 29 -16.05 17.87 -11.89
C SER A 29 -16.54 16.42 -12.01
N ASN A 30 -16.07 15.52 -11.13
CA ASN A 30 -16.33 14.08 -11.16
C ASN A 30 -15.93 13.43 -12.50
N ARG A 31 -14.85 13.92 -13.11
CA ARG A 31 -14.32 13.39 -14.39
C ARG A 31 -12.99 12.70 -14.20
N ILE A 32 -12.80 11.60 -14.94
CA ILE A 32 -11.50 10.97 -15.13
C ILE A 32 -10.73 11.84 -16.14
N GLU A 33 -9.64 12.46 -15.68
CA GLU A 33 -8.77 13.28 -16.52
C GLU A 33 -7.67 12.46 -17.17
N GLN A 34 -7.18 11.41 -16.50
CA GLN A 34 -6.16 10.51 -17.03
C GLN A 34 -6.40 9.06 -16.60
N ARG A 35 -5.86 8.13 -17.38
CA ARG A 35 -5.79 6.70 -17.08
C ARG A 35 -4.37 6.24 -17.25
N TRP A 36 -3.74 5.83 -16.16
CA TRP A 36 -2.39 5.30 -16.19
C TRP A 36 -2.43 3.79 -16.22
N LYS A 37 -1.55 3.19 -17.04
CA LYS A 37 -1.28 1.75 -17.08
C LYS A 37 0.20 1.53 -16.77
N PRO A 38 0.61 1.59 -15.49
CA PRO A 38 2.04 1.58 -15.14
C PRO A 38 2.79 0.35 -15.64
N LEU A 39 2.10 -0.79 -15.76
CA LEU A 39 2.66 -2.05 -16.25
C LEU A 39 2.28 -2.38 -17.71
N GLY A 40 1.64 -1.46 -18.42
CA GLY A 40 1.15 -1.68 -19.78
C GLY A 40 0.12 -2.81 -19.83
N ASP A 41 0.32 -3.77 -20.74
CA ASP A 41 -0.56 -4.93 -20.93
C ASP A 41 -0.18 -6.15 -20.06
N LYS A 42 0.84 -6.01 -19.20
CA LYS A 42 1.19 -7.09 -18.25
C LYS A 42 0.05 -7.28 -17.25
N PRO A 43 -0.22 -8.52 -16.81
CA PRO A 43 -1.20 -8.77 -15.76
C PRO A 43 -0.86 -7.97 -14.49
N ALA A 44 -1.85 -7.27 -13.94
CA ALA A 44 -1.71 -6.41 -12.78
C ALA A 44 -3.01 -6.40 -11.97
N LEU A 45 -2.89 -6.36 -10.64
CA LEU A 45 -3.97 -6.25 -9.68
C LEU A 45 -3.56 -5.19 -8.66
N LEU A 46 -3.81 -3.92 -9.00
CA LEU A 46 -3.44 -2.80 -8.13
C LEU A 46 -4.43 -2.72 -6.97
N LEU A 47 -3.96 -2.67 -5.73
CA LEU A 47 -4.82 -2.79 -4.54
C LEU A 47 -4.88 -1.53 -3.68
N ASN A 48 -3.75 -0.95 -3.29
CA ASN A 48 -3.71 0.22 -2.41
C ASN A 48 -2.70 1.25 -2.90
N ILE A 49 -2.87 2.49 -2.44
CA ILE A 49 -2.04 3.64 -2.81
C ILE A 49 -1.64 4.38 -1.53
N ALA A 50 -0.37 4.75 -1.40
CA ALA A 50 0.12 5.72 -0.43
C ALA A 50 0.94 6.80 -1.14
N GLU A 51 0.96 8.02 -0.61
CA GLU A 51 1.70 9.15 -1.19
C GLU A 51 2.85 9.57 -0.28
N ASP A 52 4.01 9.80 -0.88
CA ASP A 52 5.03 10.69 -0.36
C ASP A 52 4.87 12.05 -1.05
N SER A 53 4.20 12.97 -0.36
CA SER A 53 3.84 14.28 -0.89
C SER A 53 5.03 15.22 -0.99
N GLU A 54 6.11 14.97 -0.24
CA GLU A 54 7.31 15.81 -0.28
C GLU A 54 8.05 15.62 -1.60
N THR A 55 8.12 14.39 -2.08
CA THR A 55 8.84 14.04 -3.32
C THR A 55 7.93 13.80 -4.52
N GLY A 56 6.61 13.79 -4.32
CA GLY A 56 5.63 13.52 -5.38
C GLY A 56 5.65 12.06 -5.84
N ARG A 57 5.86 11.11 -4.91
CA ARG A 57 5.83 9.67 -5.23
C ARG A 57 4.53 9.03 -4.77
N LEU A 58 4.02 8.08 -5.55
CA LEU A 58 3.00 7.13 -5.13
C LEU A 58 3.59 5.75 -4.95
N PHE A 59 3.25 5.09 -3.85
CA PHE A 59 3.50 3.67 -3.63
C PHE A 59 2.21 2.91 -3.90
N VAL A 60 2.24 1.96 -4.84
CA VAL A 60 1.05 1.25 -5.31
C VAL A 60 1.29 -0.25 -5.23
N THR A 61 0.51 -0.96 -4.41
CA THR A 61 0.66 -2.41 -4.27
C THR A 61 0.06 -3.15 -5.46
N ASP A 62 0.79 -4.13 -5.98
CA ASP A 62 0.34 -5.06 -7.02
C ASP A 62 0.37 -6.49 -6.47
N ASN A 63 -0.81 -7.09 -6.32
CA ASN A 63 -0.96 -8.48 -5.88
C ASN A 63 -1.28 -9.43 -7.05
N SER A 64 -0.85 -9.07 -8.26
CA SER A 64 -0.83 -9.97 -9.41
C SER A 64 0.21 -11.07 -9.24
N LYS A 65 0.46 -11.83 -10.31
CA LYS A 65 1.56 -12.81 -10.37
C LYS A 65 2.93 -12.18 -10.07
N ALA A 66 3.13 -10.89 -10.37
CA ALA A 66 4.40 -10.21 -10.14
C ALA A 66 4.70 -9.96 -8.66
N LYS A 67 3.66 -9.83 -7.81
CA LYS A 67 3.76 -9.57 -6.37
C LYS A 67 4.82 -8.50 -6.05
N THR A 68 4.52 -7.26 -6.40
CA THR A 68 5.45 -6.13 -6.29
C THR A 68 4.75 -4.89 -5.73
N THR A 69 5.52 -3.91 -5.27
CA THR A 69 5.02 -2.56 -5.01
C THR A 69 5.65 -1.60 -6.01
N LEU A 70 4.83 -0.87 -6.75
CA LEU A 70 5.26 0.12 -7.72
C LEU A 70 5.53 1.45 -7.01
N VAL A 71 6.60 2.12 -7.40
CA VAL A 71 6.85 3.52 -7.07
C VAL A 71 6.62 4.32 -8.34
N LEU A 72 5.66 5.24 -8.32
CA LEU A 72 5.28 6.07 -9.45
C LEU A 72 5.54 7.55 -9.16
N ASP A 73 5.87 8.32 -10.19
CA ASP A 73 5.82 9.78 -10.13
C ASP A 73 4.35 10.24 -10.22
N ILE A 74 3.88 11.03 -9.24
CA ILE A 74 2.46 11.45 -9.15
C ILE A 74 2.06 12.47 -10.23
N HIS A 75 3.03 13.10 -10.89
CA HIS A 75 2.77 14.15 -11.89
C HIS A 75 2.60 13.55 -13.29
N SER A 76 3.28 12.44 -13.59
CA SER A 76 3.32 11.80 -14.91
C SER A 76 2.75 10.38 -14.94
N GLY A 77 2.58 9.73 -13.78
CA GLY A 77 2.20 8.32 -13.69
C GLY A 77 3.30 7.34 -14.10
N LYS A 78 4.52 7.83 -14.38
CA LYS A 78 5.66 7.00 -14.79
C LYS A 78 6.16 6.15 -13.63
N VAL A 79 6.52 4.90 -13.91
CA VAL A 79 7.18 4.02 -12.96
C VAL A 79 8.61 4.50 -12.70
N ILE A 80 8.89 4.85 -11.46
CA ILE A 80 10.24 5.15 -10.95
C ILE A 80 10.95 3.84 -10.59
N LYS A 81 10.25 2.93 -9.90
CA LYS A 81 10.81 1.67 -9.41
C LYS A 81 9.73 0.60 -9.24
N GLN A 82 10.12 -0.66 -9.35
CA GLN A 82 9.33 -1.80 -8.88
C GLN A 82 10.09 -2.45 -7.72
N LEU A 83 9.42 -2.61 -6.58
CA LEU A 83 10.02 -3.13 -5.35
C LEU A 83 9.71 -4.63 -5.25
N GLU A 84 10.74 -5.45 -5.22
CA GLU A 84 10.64 -6.92 -5.10
C GLU A 84 10.43 -7.33 -3.64
N VAL A 85 9.30 -6.93 -3.08
CA VAL A 85 8.97 -7.16 -1.66
C VAL A 85 8.25 -8.48 -1.40
N GLY A 86 7.74 -9.13 -2.46
CA GLY A 86 6.86 -10.30 -2.35
C GLY A 86 5.38 -9.90 -2.28
N ASP A 87 4.56 -10.70 -1.59
CA ASP A 87 3.13 -10.38 -1.47
C ASP A 87 2.95 -9.01 -0.81
N SER A 88 2.05 -8.22 -1.36
CA SER A 88 1.79 -6.86 -0.90
C SER A 88 0.28 -6.58 -0.96
N LEU A 89 -0.26 -6.09 0.15
CA LEU A 89 -1.67 -5.77 0.28
C LEU A 89 -1.87 -4.28 0.56
N ALA A 90 -1.75 -3.86 1.83
CA ALA A 90 -1.82 -2.46 2.21
C ALA A 90 -0.42 -1.85 2.15
N VAL A 91 -0.38 -0.55 1.87
CA VAL A 91 0.84 0.26 1.91
C VAL A 91 0.53 1.56 2.65
N LEU A 92 1.47 2.01 3.49
CA LEU A 92 1.46 3.33 4.12
C LEU A 92 2.84 3.95 4.02
N PHE A 93 2.88 5.26 3.88
CA PHE A 93 4.11 6.05 3.98
C PHE A 93 4.08 6.88 5.26
N ASN A 94 5.18 6.89 6.01
CA ASN A 94 5.38 7.72 7.18
C ASN A 94 6.41 8.80 6.87
N PRO A 95 5.97 10.04 6.62
CA PRO A 95 6.89 11.13 6.30
C PRO A 95 7.81 11.49 7.47
N LYS A 96 7.37 11.30 8.73
CA LYS A 96 8.17 11.62 9.92
C LYS A 96 9.38 10.72 10.10
N ARG A 97 9.34 9.51 9.54
CA ARG A 97 10.43 8.52 9.60
C ARG A 97 11.08 8.27 8.25
N ASN A 98 10.49 8.80 7.17
CA ASN A 98 10.78 8.44 5.80
C ASN A 98 10.80 6.90 5.64
N GLU A 99 9.69 6.25 5.98
CA GLU A 99 9.53 4.79 5.95
C GLU A 99 8.26 4.37 5.22
N ILE A 100 8.32 3.26 4.49
CA ILE A 100 7.19 2.63 3.80
C ILE A 100 6.82 1.36 4.56
N TYR A 101 5.56 1.20 4.97
CA TYR A 101 5.07 -0.02 5.60
C TYR A 101 4.17 -0.79 4.65
N ILE A 102 4.37 -2.10 4.56
CA ILE A 102 3.62 -2.98 3.67
C ILE A 102 3.13 -4.20 4.45
N SER A 103 1.83 -4.48 4.38
CA SER A 103 1.28 -5.73 4.89
C SER A 103 1.41 -6.84 3.85
N GLN A 104 1.90 -7.99 4.30
CA GLN A 104 2.11 -9.21 3.52
C GLN A 104 1.16 -10.26 4.05
N ARG A 105 -0.06 -10.25 3.50
CA ARG A 105 -1.17 -11.04 4.01
C ARG A 105 -0.91 -12.54 3.93
N GLU A 106 -0.34 -13.01 2.82
CA GLU A 106 -0.10 -14.43 2.58
C GLU A 106 1.10 -14.92 3.38
N SER A 107 2.13 -14.08 3.51
CA SER A 107 3.32 -14.41 4.29
C SER A 107 3.15 -14.23 5.79
N GLY A 108 2.05 -13.62 6.25
CA GLY A 108 1.80 -13.37 7.68
C GLY A 108 2.74 -12.32 8.28
N LYS A 109 3.13 -11.31 7.51
CA LYS A 109 4.17 -10.33 7.90
C LYS A 109 3.73 -8.88 7.68
N VAL A 110 4.40 -7.97 8.39
CA VAL A 110 4.50 -6.56 8.00
C VAL A 110 5.98 -6.25 7.83
N ILE A 111 6.32 -5.52 6.78
CA ILE A 111 7.69 -5.03 6.55
C ILE A 111 7.71 -3.50 6.57
N SER A 112 8.86 -2.94 6.97
CA SER A 112 9.17 -1.54 6.74
C SER A 112 10.38 -1.41 5.83
N LEU A 113 10.31 -0.48 4.88
CA LEU A 113 11.39 -0.12 3.99
C LEU A 113 11.83 1.31 4.28
N ASP A 114 13.11 1.59 4.03
CA ASP A 114 13.62 2.94 3.97
C ASP A 114 12.98 3.69 2.79
N GLY A 115 12.44 4.86 3.05
CA GLY A 115 11.70 5.64 2.05
C GLY A 115 12.57 6.21 0.95
N THR A 116 13.90 6.29 1.12
CA THR A 116 14.81 6.80 0.08
C THR A 116 15.45 5.65 -0.70
N THR A 117 16.03 4.69 0.01
CA THR A 117 16.82 3.60 -0.56
C THR A 117 15.99 2.36 -0.90
N TYR A 118 14.76 2.28 -0.37
CA TYR A 118 13.87 1.11 -0.43
C TYR A 118 14.44 -0.16 0.22
N ALA A 119 15.52 -0.04 0.99
CA ALA A 119 16.10 -1.16 1.72
C ALA A 119 15.16 -1.61 2.85
N LEU A 120 15.07 -2.92 3.07
CA LEU A 120 14.32 -3.50 4.19
C LEU A 120 14.94 -3.03 5.53
N LYS A 121 14.14 -2.39 6.39
CA LYS A 121 14.55 -1.91 7.71
C LYS A 121 14.16 -2.88 8.82
N LYS A 122 12.89 -3.27 8.86
CA LYS A 122 12.35 -4.22 9.86
C LYS A 122 11.31 -5.13 9.21
N GLN A 123 11.19 -6.33 9.78
CA GLN A 123 10.13 -7.29 9.51
C GLN A 123 9.51 -7.68 10.85
N TRP A 124 8.18 -7.71 10.90
CA TRP A 124 7.41 -8.22 12.03
C TRP A 124 6.59 -9.42 11.56
N ASP A 125 6.77 -10.55 12.23
CA ASP A 125 5.95 -11.74 12.01
C ASP A 125 4.63 -11.57 12.76
N ILE A 126 3.53 -11.47 12.02
CA ILE A 126 2.18 -11.15 12.53
C ILE A 126 1.18 -12.14 11.91
N PRO A 127 1.22 -13.42 12.30
CA PRO A 127 0.30 -14.41 11.78
C PRO A 127 -1.14 -14.13 12.24
N ALA A 128 -2.19 -14.54 11.51
CA ALA A 128 -2.11 -15.26 10.24
C ALA A 128 -2.15 -14.34 9.01
N ASN A 129 -3.04 -13.33 8.99
CA ASN A 129 -3.32 -12.53 7.80
C ASN A 129 -3.32 -11.01 8.12
N PRO A 130 -2.17 -10.35 8.25
CA PRO A 130 -2.11 -8.90 8.42
C PRO A 130 -2.75 -8.22 7.21
N ASN A 131 -3.53 -7.17 7.45
CA ASN A 131 -4.41 -6.62 6.43
C ASN A 131 -4.25 -5.10 6.31
N SER A 132 -5.06 -4.32 7.01
CA SER A 132 -5.00 -2.86 7.00
C SER A 132 -3.98 -2.34 8.00
N LEU A 133 -3.42 -1.17 7.69
CA LEU A 133 -2.41 -0.47 8.49
C LEU A 133 -2.95 0.92 8.87
N LEU A 134 -2.53 1.44 10.02
CA LEU A 134 -2.78 2.83 10.43
C LEU A 134 -1.60 3.32 11.28
N LEU A 135 -1.12 4.54 11.01
CA LEU A 135 -0.14 5.21 11.87
C LEU A 135 -0.85 6.15 12.83
N ASP A 136 -0.29 6.33 14.04
CA ASP A 136 -0.64 7.47 14.88
C ASP A 136 -0.18 8.80 14.27
N ALA A 137 -0.69 9.91 14.80
CA ALA A 137 -0.38 11.24 14.28
C ALA A 137 1.12 11.57 14.40
N GLU A 138 1.79 11.01 15.41
CA GLU A 138 3.21 11.17 15.69
C GLU A 138 4.10 10.30 14.79
N GLY A 139 3.52 9.35 14.05
CA GLY A 139 4.26 8.41 13.22
C GLY A 139 5.17 7.48 14.02
N GLN A 140 4.85 7.21 15.29
CA GLN A 140 5.65 6.40 16.22
C GLN A 140 4.98 5.09 16.58
N THR A 141 3.68 4.95 16.33
CA THR A 141 2.95 3.69 16.53
C THR A 141 2.30 3.25 15.22
N LEU A 142 2.54 2.00 14.83
CA LEU A 142 1.83 1.35 13.73
C LEU A 142 0.78 0.39 14.29
N PHE A 143 -0.47 0.55 13.88
CA PHE A 143 -1.57 -0.37 14.15
C PHE A 143 -1.81 -1.25 12.92
N VAL A 144 -1.97 -2.55 13.15
CA VAL A 144 -2.16 -3.55 12.10
C VAL A 144 -3.40 -4.37 12.43
N THR A 145 -4.40 -4.36 11.56
CA THR A 145 -5.52 -5.31 11.68
C THR A 145 -5.05 -6.68 11.19
N VAL A 146 -5.40 -7.75 11.90
CA VAL A 146 -4.99 -9.13 11.58
C VAL A 146 -6.23 -9.99 11.47
N LYS A 147 -6.42 -10.62 10.30
CA LYS A 147 -7.59 -11.46 10.04
C LYS A 147 -7.36 -12.91 10.41
N GLN A 148 -8.41 -13.54 10.94
CA GLN A 148 -8.41 -14.99 11.12
C GLN A 148 -8.41 -15.71 9.75
N PRO A 149 -7.78 -16.89 9.65
CA PRO A 149 -7.99 -17.77 8.50
C PRO A 149 -9.46 -18.16 8.39
N PHE A 150 -9.95 -18.28 7.15
CA PHE A 150 -11.28 -18.83 6.89
C PHE A 150 -11.28 -20.35 7.08
N ASN A 151 -12.35 -20.87 7.66
CA ASN A 151 -12.73 -22.27 7.59
C ASN A 151 -13.25 -22.59 6.17
N LYS A 152 -13.42 -23.88 5.85
CA LYS A 152 -13.91 -24.32 4.52
C LYS A 152 -15.32 -23.80 4.19
N ASP A 153 -16.12 -23.51 5.21
CA ASP A 153 -17.47 -22.96 5.12
C ASP A 153 -17.50 -21.42 5.13
N HIS A 154 -16.34 -20.76 4.98
CA HIS A 154 -16.15 -19.31 5.05
C HIS A 154 -16.42 -18.67 6.43
N SER A 155 -16.59 -19.46 7.50
CA SER A 155 -16.59 -18.95 8.87
C SER A 155 -15.16 -18.67 9.39
N THR A 156 -15.02 -18.00 10.54
CA THR A 156 -13.74 -17.81 11.23
C THR A 156 -13.76 -18.49 12.60
N LYS A 157 -12.58 -18.79 13.16
CA LYS A 157 -12.45 -19.40 14.50
C LYS A 157 -12.72 -18.42 15.66
N GLY A 158 -12.98 -17.15 15.36
CA GLY A 158 -13.11 -16.09 16.34
C GLY A 158 -12.98 -14.70 15.70
N PRO A 159 -12.90 -13.64 16.54
CA PRO A 159 -12.73 -12.29 16.04
C PRO A 159 -11.35 -12.07 15.42
N ASP A 160 -11.28 -11.12 14.49
CA ASP A 160 -10.04 -10.49 14.06
C ASP A 160 -9.37 -9.75 15.24
N SER A 161 -8.08 -9.44 15.12
CA SER A 161 -7.33 -8.70 16.15
C SER A 161 -6.67 -7.45 15.60
N VAL A 162 -6.16 -6.61 16.50
CA VAL A 162 -5.29 -5.47 16.17
C VAL A 162 -3.98 -5.63 16.91
N VAL A 163 -2.87 -5.51 16.18
CA VAL A 163 -1.52 -5.45 16.74
C VAL A 163 -1.07 -4.00 16.79
N ARG A 164 -0.55 -3.58 17.94
CA ARG A 164 0.11 -2.30 18.14
C ARG A 164 1.61 -2.51 18.12
N ILE A 165 2.32 -1.83 17.23
CA ILE A 165 3.78 -1.87 17.08
C ILE A 165 4.32 -0.50 17.48
N ASP A 166 5.16 -0.48 18.51
CA ASP A 166 5.96 0.69 18.86
C ASP A 166 7.17 0.76 17.93
N LEU A 167 7.27 1.81 17.11
CA LEU A 167 8.31 1.97 16.10
C LEU A 167 9.64 2.48 16.69
N ASN A 168 9.67 2.82 17.98
CA ASN A 168 10.89 3.24 18.69
C ASN A 168 11.52 2.11 19.50
N ALA A 169 10.76 1.07 19.83
CA ALA A 169 11.31 -0.11 20.48
C ALA A 169 12.25 -0.83 19.51
N GLN A 170 13.56 -0.79 19.79
CA GLN A 170 14.59 -1.38 18.94
C GLN A 170 14.72 -2.89 19.15
#